data_AF-A0A2W2BHZ6-F1
#
_entry.id   AF-A0A2W2BHZ6-F1
#
_cell.length_a   1.000
_cell.length_b   1.000
_cell.length_c   1.000
_cell.angle_alpha   90.00
_cell.angle_beta   90.00
_cell.angle_gamma   90.00
#
_symmetry.space_group_name_H-M   'P 1'
#
loop_
_entity.id
_entity.type
_entity.pdbx_description
1 polymer ?
#
loop_
_entity_poly.entity_id
_entity_poly.type
_entity_poly.pdbx_seq_one_letter_code
_entity_poly.pdbx_strand_id
1 'polypeptide(L)'
;MTATTSGLTAVPAGVLDYPTAWDEQRRLHEAVVAGERGDTVLLLEHPSVYTAGKRTEPWDRPVDGTPVVDVDRGGKITWHGPGQLVGYPILRLPDPVDVVAYVRRVEQLLIDVCAEFGLSTERIEGRSGVWVPADDRGPARKVAAIGIRVARGVTLHGFSINCDCDLAYFDRIVPCGIRDAGVTSLTAELGRPVTVADVLPVATHH
;
A
#
# COMPACT_ATOMS: atom_id res chain seq x y z
N MET A 1 -14.70 -13.98 9.14
CA MET A 1 -13.97 -15.01 9.92
C MET A 1 -12.53 -14.56 9.98
N THR A 2 -12.01 -14.29 11.18
CA THR A 2 -10.61 -13.92 11.40
C THR A 2 -9.74 -15.16 11.18
N ALA A 3 -8.96 -15.20 10.10
CA ALA A 3 -7.90 -16.20 9.95
C ALA A 3 -6.73 -15.79 10.85
N THR A 4 -6.30 -16.69 11.74
CA THR A 4 -5.18 -16.45 12.66
C THR A 4 -4.02 -17.32 12.24
N THR A 5 -3.13 -16.80 11.39
CA THR A 5 -1.81 -17.38 11.14
C THR A 5 -0.92 -16.91 12.29
N SER A 6 -0.62 -17.82 13.22
CA SER A 6 0.04 -17.62 14.53
C SER A 6 0.53 -16.19 14.85
N GLY A 7 -0.26 -15.46 15.64
CA GLY A 7 0.09 -14.17 16.24
C GLY A 7 -0.40 -12.92 15.49
N LEU A 8 -0.62 -13.02 14.17
CA LEU A 8 -1.07 -11.89 13.35
C LEU A 8 -2.61 -11.87 13.23
N THR A 9 -3.22 -10.72 13.54
CA THR A 9 -4.67 -10.52 13.38
C THR A 9 -4.97 -9.63 12.18
N ALA A 10 -5.62 -10.17 11.14
CA ALA A 10 -6.16 -9.39 10.04
C ALA A 10 -7.54 -8.81 10.40
N VAL A 11 -7.73 -7.51 10.20
CA VAL A 11 -8.97 -6.79 10.50
C VAL A 11 -9.46 -6.10 9.21
N PRO A 12 -10.46 -6.69 8.52
CA PRO A 12 -11.16 -6.01 7.45
C PRO A 12 -12.01 -4.86 8.02
N ALA A 13 -11.73 -3.63 7.60
CA ALA A 13 -12.40 -2.43 8.12
C ALA A 13 -13.38 -1.77 7.11
N GLY A 14 -13.49 -2.33 5.90
CA GLY A 14 -14.34 -1.77 4.85
C GLY A 14 -13.79 -0.44 4.33
N VAL A 15 -14.66 0.56 4.16
CA VAL A 15 -14.27 1.90 3.70
C VAL A 15 -14.11 2.83 4.90
N LEU A 16 -12.95 3.46 5.04
CA LEU A 16 -12.68 4.43 6.10
C LEU A 16 -12.07 5.72 5.52
N ASP A 17 -12.48 6.89 6.02
CA ASP A 17 -11.79 8.13 5.68
C ASP A 17 -10.35 8.11 6.20
N TYR A 18 -9.46 8.80 5.49
CA TYR A 18 -8.03 8.74 5.76
C TYR A 18 -7.65 9.21 7.18
N PRO A 19 -8.15 10.35 7.70
CA PRO A 19 -7.89 10.77 9.08
C PRO A 19 -8.31 9.71 10.11
N THR A 20 -9.53 9.18 10.01
CA THR A 20 -10.03 8.15 10.93
C THR A 20 -9.16 6.89 10.92
N ALA A 21 -8.79 6.41 9.74
CA ALA A 21 -7.91 5.26 9.62
C ALA A 21 -6.51 5.55 10.18
N TRP A 22 -6.01 6.78 10.06
CA TRP A 22 -4.71 7.15 10.58
C TRP A 22 -4.71 7.24 12.12
N ASP A 23 -5.77 7.74 12.72
CA ASP A 23 -5.95 7.72 14.17
C ASP A 23 -6.09 6.29 14.70
N GLU A 24 -6.79 5.41 13.98
CA GLU A 24 -6.87 4.00 14.34
C GLU A 24 -5.51 3.30 14.25
N GLN A 25 -4.71 3.59 13.21
CA GLN A 25 -3.33 3.10 13.13
C GLN A 25 -2.50 3.52 14.35
N ARG A 26 -2.61 4.78 14.79
CA ARG A 26 -1.89 5.29 15.97
C ARG A 26 -2.36 4.60 17.26
N ARG A 27 -3.67 4.43 17.42
CA ARG A 27 -4.25 3.72 18.56
C ARG A 27 -3.76 2.27 18.65
N LEU A 28 -3.75 1.55 17.52
CA LEU A 28 -3.23 0.19 17.44
C LEU A 28 -1.71 0.15 17.68
N HIS A 29 -0.97 1.12 17.15
CA HIS A 29 0.47 1.23 17.35
C HIS A 29 0.83 1.35 18.83
N GLU A 30 0.17 2.23 19.57
CA GLU A 30 0.38 2.36 21.02
C GLU A 30 0.12 1.04 21.76
N ALA A 31 -0.99 0.36 21.43
CA ALA A 31 -1.35 -0.91 22.06
C ALA A 31 -0.32 -2.03 21.75
N VAL A 32 0.18 -2.11 20.52
CA VAL A 32 1.21 -3.08 20.12
C VAL A 32 2.55 -2.73 20.79
N VAL A 33 2.91 -1.46 20.86
CA VAL A 33 4.12 -0.98 21.56
C VAL A 33 4.07 -1.35 23.05
N ALA A 34 2.93 -1.17 23.71
CA ALA A 34 2.71 -1.52 25.11
C ALA A 34 2.61 -3.03 25.38
N GLY A 35 2.46 -3.85 24.34
CA GLY A 35 2.26 -5.31 24.48
C GLY A 35 0.83 -5.69 24.91
N GLU A 36 -0.10 -4.75 24.87
CA GLU A 36 -1.53 -4.94 25.22
C GLU A 36 -2.30 -5.58 24.06
N ARG A 37 -1.73 -5.55 22.85
CA ARG A 37 -2.29 -6.13 21.64
C ARG A 37 -1.19 -6.81 20.83
N GLY A 38 -1.52 -7.96 20.24
CA GLY A 38 -0.65 -8.64 19.28
C GLY A 38 -0.59 -7.92 17.93
N ASP A 39 0.34 -8.35 17.10
CA ASP A 39 0.52 -7.83 15.75
C ASP A 39 -0.81 -7.82 14.96
N THR A 40 -1.11 -6.71 14.31
CA THR A 40 -2.41 -6.47 13.65
C THR A 40 -2.21 -5.91 12.25
N VAL A 41 -3.00 -6.34 11.27
CA VAL A 41 -3.09 -5.72 9.94
C VAL A 41 -4.49 -5.17 9.74
N LEU A 42 -4.61 -3.87 9.47
CA LEU A 42 -5.86 -3.30 8.95
C LEU A 42 -5.91 -3.48 7.42
N LEU A 43 -7.03 -3.95 6.90
CA LEU A 43 -7.28 -4.08 5.46
C LEU A 43 -8.55 -3.30 5.12
N LEU A 44 -8.44 -2.31 4.23
CA LEU A 44 -9.51 -1.34 3.98
C LEU A 44 -9.39 -0.70 2.59
N GLU A 45 -10.39 0.09 2.27
CA GLU A 45 -10.37 1.07 1.18
C GLU A 45 -10.50 2.49 1.76
N HIS A 46 -10.04 3.48 1.01
CA HIS A 46 -10.27 4.89 1.32
C HIS A 46 -11.25 5.50 0.31
N PRO A 47 -12.05 6.51 0.72
CA PRO A 47 -12.51 7.53 -0.21
C PRO A 47 -11.31 8.18 -0.92
N SER A 48 -11.54 8.73 -2.13
CA SER A 48 -10.47 9.36 -2.93
C SER A 48 -9.68 10.38 -2.12
N VAL A 49 -8.37 10.18 -1.98
CA VAL A 49 -7.48 11.01 -1.19
C VAL A 49 -6.06 10.97 -1.74
N TYR A 50 -5.42 12.14 -1.83
CA TYR A 50 -3.98 12.23 -2.06
C TYR A 50 -3.26 12.34 -0.72
N THR A 51 -2.17 11.59 -0.56
CA THR A 51 -1.33 11.66 0.65
C THR A 51 0.11 11.94 0.27
N ALA A 52 0.72 12.92 0.92
CA ALA A 52 2.09 13.35 0.69
C ALA A 52 3.00 12.89 1.83
N GLY A 53 3.86 11.91 1.54
CA GLY A 53 4.91 11.48 2.48
C GLY A 53 6.03 12.52 2.62
N LYS A 54 6.95 12.28 3.57
CA LYS A 54 8.00 13.24 3.97
C LYS A 54 8.93 13.76 2.86
N ARG A 55 9.02 13.04 1.73
CA ARG A 55 9.89 13.39 0.60
C ARG A 55 9.15 14.04 -0.56
N THR A 56 7.86 14.36 -0.40
CA THR A 56 7.03 14.92 -1.47
C THR A 56 7.48 16.34 -1.79
N GLU A 57 7.80 16.57 -3.05
CA GLU A 57 8.18 17.91 -3.53
C GLU A 57 6.95 18.66 -4.06
N PRO A 58 6.95 20.00 -4.10
CA PRO A 58 5.81 20.77 -4.59
C PRO A 58 5.36 20.38 -6.01
N TRP A 59 6.30 20.06 -6.90
CA TRP A 59 6.01 19.64 -8.28
C TRP A 59 5.51 18.20 -8.40
N ASP A 60 5.54 17.41 -7.33
CA ASP A 60 4.93 16.07 -7.33
C ASP A 60 3.41 16.17 -7.08
N ARG A 61 2.92 17.29 -6.50
CA ARG A 61 1.53 17.50 -6.07
C ARG A 61 0.58 17.86 -7.24
N PRO A 62 -0.75 17.65 -7.07
CA PRO A 62 -1.74 18.16 -8.00
C PRO A 62 -1.64 19.68 -8.15
N VAL A 63 -1.75 20.14 -9.40
CA VAL A 63 -1.71 21.58 -9.74
C VAL A 63 -3.10 22.20 -9.90
N ASP A 64 -4.15 21.38 -9.79
CA ASP A 64 -5.55 21.77 -9.95
C ASP A 64 -6.22 22.23 -8.63
N GLY A 65 -5.44 22.31 -7.54
CA GLY A 65 -5.93 22.68 -6.21
C GLY A 65 -6.60 21.54 -5.44
N THR A 66 -6.54 20.30 -5.93
CA THR A 66 -7.06 19.14 -5.20
C THR A 66 -6.36 19.01 -3.82
N PRO A 67 -7.11 18.87 -2.71
CA PRO A 67 -6.53 18.72 -1.38
C PRO A 67 -5.58 17.52 -1.26
N VAL A 68 -4.51 17.69 -0.49
CA VAL A 68 -3.52 16.65 -0.19
C VAL A 68 -3.31 16.60 1.31
N VAL A 69 -3.32 15.39 1.89
CA VAL A 69 -3.03 15.16 3.31
C VAL A 69 -1.53 14.93 3.48
N ASP A 70 -0.86 15.80 4.23
CA ASP A 70 0.54 15.61 4.60
C ASP A 70 0.68 14.58 5.71
N VAL A 71 1.54 13.58 5.49
CA VAL A 71 1.66 12.39 6.35
C VAL A 71 3.10 12.06 6.66
N ASP A 72 3.31 11.26 7.70
CA ASP A 72 4.64 10.97 8.27
C ASP A 72 5.29 9.68 7.75
N ARG A 73 4.67 9.00 6.77
CA ARG A 73 5.26 7.84 6.09
C ARG A 73 6.45 8.23 5.22
N GLY A 74 7.29 7.23 4.94
CA GLY A 74 8.27 7.30 3.87
C GLY A 74 7.63 7.44 2.49
N GLY A 75 8.48 7.68 1.49
CA GLY A 75 8.04 7.91 0.12
C GLY A 75 7.56 9.35 -0.13
N LYS A 76 7.07 9.56 -1.35
CA LYS A 76 6.54 10.83 -1.85
C LYS A 76 5.00 10.79 -1.87
N ILE A 77 4.38 11.53 -2.78
CA ILE A 77 2.93 11.54 -2.96
C ILE A 77 2.41 10.24 -3.57
N THR A 78 1.19 9.86 -3.19
CA THR A 78 0.39 8.82 -3.84
C THR A 78 -1.08 9.18 -3.75
N TRP A 79 -1.91 8.39 -4.42
CA TRP A 79 -3.37 8.42 -4.32
C TRP A 79 -3.90 7.10 -3.74
N HIS A 80 -4.98 7.20 -2.97
CA HIS A 80 -5.82 6.09 -2.52
C HIS A 80 -7.28 6.40 -2.85
N GLY A 81 -8.08 5.36 -3.12
CA GLY A 81 -9.49 5.54 -3.41
C GLY A 81 -10.22 4.20 -3.59
N PRO A 82 -11.50 4.26 -4.00
CA PRO A 82 -12.29 3.07 -4.28
C PRO A 82 -11.61 2.16 -5.32
N GLY A 83 -11.66 0.85 -5.09
CA GLY A 83 -11.03 -0.16 -5.94
C GLY A 83 -9.53 -0.34 -5.71
N GLN A 84 -9.00 0.21 -4.62
CA GLN A 84 -7.62 0.01 -4.18
C GLN A 84 -7.62 -0.57 -2.77
N LEU A 85 -7.10 -1.80 -2.61
CA LEU A 85 -6.92 -2.39 -1.29
C LEU A 85 -5.72 -1.74 -0.61
N VAL A 86 -5.94 -1.21 0.58
CA VAL A 86 -4.91 -0.62 1.44
C VAL A 86 -4.71 -1.51 2.65
N GLY A 87 -3.45 -1.83 2.93
CA GLY A 87 -3.05 -2.62 4.09
C GLY A 87 -2.16 -1.81 5.03
N TYR A 88 -2.50 -1.80 6.32
CA TYR A 88 -1.69 -1.21 7.38
C TYR A 88 -1.24 -2.27 8.39
N PRO A 89 -0.11 -2.96 8.14
CA PRO A 89 0.47 -3.85 9.13
C PRO A 89 1.11 -3.03 10.25
N ILE A 90 0.57 -3.18 11.46
CA ILE A 90 1.03 -2.61 12.72
C ILE A 90 1.68 -3.74 13.53
N LEU A 91 2.97 -3.94 13.29
CA LEU A 91 3.73 -5.12 13.68
C LEU A 91 4.99 -4.73 14.42
N ARG A 92 5.37 -5.51 15.43
CA ARG A 92 6.68 -5.38 16.07
C ARG A 92 7.76 -6.01 15.20
N LEU A 93 8.77 -5.21 14.84
CA LEU A 93 9.94 -5.69 14.12
C LEU A 93 10.99 -6.26 15.09
N PRO A 94 11.74 -7.31 14.68
CA PRO A 94 12.88 -7.81 15.44
C PRO A 94 13.95 -6.72 15.65
N ASP A 95 14.74 -6.86 16.71
CA ASP A 95 15.91 -6.03 17.01
C ASP A 95 17.19 -6.76 16.57
N PRO A 96 18.09 -6.17 15.76
CA PRO A 96 18.01 -4.82 15.19
C PRO A 96 16.93 -4.66 14.10
N VAL A 97 16.30 -3.48 14.08
CA VAL A 97 15.29 -3.14 13.07
C VAL A 97 15.91 -3.05 11.68
N ASP A 98 15.47 -3.92 10.77
CA ASP A 98 15.78 -3.86 9.34
C ASP A 98 14.53 -3.49 8.53
N VAL A 99 14.43 -2.19 8.24
CA VAL A 99 13.32 -1.62 7.46
C VAL A 99 13.33 -2.12 6.02
N VAL A 100 14.51 -2.34 5.42
CA VAL A 100 14.63 -2.79 4.03
C VAL A 100 14.18 -4.23 3.90
N ALA A 101 14.60 -5.11 4.81
CA ALA A 101 14.14 -6.49 4.84
C ALA A 101 12.63 -6.60 5.10
N TYR A 102 12.06 -5.69 5.89
CA TYR A 102 10.61 -5.63 6.07
C TYR A 102 9.89 -5.18 4.80
N VAL A 103 10.34 -4.12 4.11
CA VAL A 103 9.77 -3.71 2.82
C VAL A 103 9.84 -4.84 1.80
N ARG A 104 10.97 -5.56 1.72
CA ARG A 104 11.12 -6.71 0.81
C ARG A 104 10.14 -7.85 1.09
N ARG A 105 9.79 -8.08 2.36
CA ARG A 105 8.76 -9.05 2.75
C ARG A 105 7.37 -8.62 2.29
N VAL A 106 7.02 -7.34 2.46
CA VAL A 106 5.76 -6.79 1.94
C VAL A 106 5.71 -6.84 0.42
N GLU A 107 6.81 -6.54 -0.27
CA GLU A 107 6.91 -6.73 -1.72
C GLU A 107 6.69 -8.20 -2.12
N GLN A 108 7.23 -9.16 -1.37
CA GLN A 108 7.04 -10.58 -1.69
C GLN A 108 5.57 -10.98 -1.55
N LEU A 109 4.94 -10.62 -0.43
CA LEU A 109 3.52 -10.85 -0.20
C LEU A 109 2.68 -10.35 -1.39
N LEU A 110 2.95 -9.12 -1.83
CA LEU A 110 2.21 -8.50 -2.93
C LEU A 110 2.51 -9.16 -4.29
N ILE A 111 3.73 -9.63 -4.52
CA ILE A 111 4.10 -10.42 -5.70
C ILE A 111 3.33 -11.75 -5.70
N ASP A 112 3.28 -12.44 -4.57
CA ASP A 112 2.58 -13.72 -4.42
C ASP A 112 1.07 -13.53 -4.62
N VAL A 113 0.49 -12.47 -4.06
CA VAL A 113 -0.91 -12.06 -4.33
C VAL A 113 -1.14 -11.84 -5.82
N CYS A 114 -0.25 -11.12 -6.52
CA CYS A 114 -0.40 -10.92 -7.97
C CYS A 114 -0.33 -12.26 -8.74
N ALA A 115 0.54 -13.18 -8.33
CA ALA A 115 0.72 -14.48 -8.95
C ALA A 115 -0.53 -15.37 -8.83
N GLU A 116 -1.27 -15.31 -7.72
CA GLU A 116 -2.57 -15.99 -7.53
C GLU A 116 -3.62 -15.55 -8.56
N PHE A 117 -3.54 -14.32 -9.08
CA PHE A 117 -4.41 -13.84 -10.15
C PHE A 117 -3.84 -14.09 -11.57
N GLY A 118 -2.67 -14.71 -11.67
CA GLY A 118 -1.97 -14.98 -12.92
C GLY A 118 -1.16 -13.79 -13.46
N LEU A 119 -0.90 -12.76 -12.65
CA LEU A 119 -0.09 -11.61 -13.04
C LEU A 119 1.36 -11.76 -12.58
N SER A 120 2.29 -11.93 -13.51
CA SER A 120 3.72 -11.92 -13.21
C SER A 120 4.20 -10.50 -12.91
N THR A 121 4.89 -10.33 -11.77
CA THR A 121 5.41 -9.04 -11.30
C THR A 121 6.81 -9.19 -10.71
N GLU A 122 7.51 -8.07 -10.57
CA GLU A 122 8.88 -8.02 -10.09
C GLU A 122 9.14 -6.82 -9.16
N ARG A 123 10.33 -6.83 -8.55
CA ARG A 123 10.90 -5.67 -7.86
C ARG A 123 11.79 -4.92 -8.83
N ILE A 124 11.79 -3.60 -8.75
CA ILE A 124 12.77 -2.77 -9.45
C ILE A 124 13.73 -2.17 -8.41
N GLU A 125 15.03 -2.36 -8.62
CA GLU A 125 16.04 -1.83 -7.71
C GLU A 125 15.90 -0.31 -7.52
N GLY A 126 15.95 0.13 -6.26
CA GLY A 126 15.77 1.53 -5.88
C GLY A 126 14.32 2.04 -5.94
N ARG A 127 13.35 1.22 -6.38
CA ARG A 127 11.95 1.62 -6.55
C ARG A 127 11.00 0.70 -5.77
N SER A 128 10.79 1.00 -4.49
CA SER A 128 9.92 0.19 -3.62
C SER A 128 8.51 -0.01 -4.20
N GLY A 129 7.96 -1.19 -3.98
CA GLY A 129 6.66 -1.62 -4.50
C GLY A 129 6.77 -2.76 -5.51
N VAL A 130 5.63 -3.11 -6.11
CA VAL A 130 5.52 -4.24 -7.04
C VAL A 130 5.17 -3.73 -8.43
N TRP A 131 5.87 -4.27 -9.43
CA TRP A 131 5.88 -3.75 -10.78
C TRP A 131 5.58 -4.84 -11.80
N VAL A 132 4.78 -4.50 -12.80
CA VAL A 132 4.72 -5.25 -14.05
C VAL A 132 5.93 -4.81 -14.89
N PRO A 133 6.73 -5.75 -15.43
CA PRO A 133 7.89 -5.42 -16.25
C PRO A 133 7.48 -4.67 -17.52
N ALA A 134 8.44 -3.97 -18.13
CA ALA A 134 8.24 -3.34 -19.42
C ALA A 134 7.93 -4.39 -20.49
N ASP A 135 7.01 -4.06 -21.39
CA ASP A 135 6.53 -4.94 -22.47
C ASP A 135 6.03 -4.08 -23.65
N ASP A 136 5.36 -4.71 -24.62
CA ASP A 136 4.83 -4.02 -25.81
C ASP A 136 3.80 -2.92 -25.49
N ARG A 137 3.27 -2.89 -24.26
CA ARG A 137 2.32 -1.87 -23.80
C ARG A 137 3.01 -0.65 -23.19
N GLY A 138 4.33 -0.71 -22.97
CA GLY A 138 5.14 0.43 -22.56
C GLY A 138 6.14 0.13 -21.44
N PRO A 139 6.57 1.16 -20.69
CA PRO A 139 7.56 0.98 -19.62
C PRO A 139 6.99 0.11 -18.49
N ALA A 140 7.83 -0.19 -17.49
CA ALA A 140 7.38 -0.85 -16.29
C ALA A 140 6.24 -0.07 -15.61
N ARG A 141 5.29 -0.77 -15.01
CA ARG A 141 4.07 -0.18 -14.42
C ARG A 141 3.88 -0.66 -13.00
N LYS A 142 3.73 0.28 -12.05
CA LYS A 142 3.54 -0.06 -10.64
C LYS A 142 2.10 -0.51 -10.39
N VAL A 143 1.93 -1.73 -9.88
CA VAL A 143 0.62 -2.27 -9.45
C VAL A 143 0.39 -2.10 -7.95
N ALA A 144 1.46 -2.04 -7.15
CA ALA A 144 1.37 -1.83 -5.72
C ALA A 144 2.44 -0.85 -5.18
N ALA A 145 2.02 0.03 -4.28
CA ALA A 145 2.88 1.00 -3.62
C ALA A 145 3.13 0.58 -2.16
N ILE A 146 4.32 0.90 -1.64
CA ILE A 146 4.69 0.65 -0.25
C ILE A 146 5.29 1.91 0.34
N GLY A 147 4.74 2.35 1.46
CA GLY A 147 5.18 3.51 2.20
C GLY A 147 4.92 3.30 3.68
N ILE A 148 6.00 3.10 4.44
CA ILE A 148 5.92 2.73 5.86
C ILE A 148 6.63 3.76 6.74
N ARG A 149 6.33 3.70 8.04
CA ARG A 149 7.11 4.32 9.10
C ARG A 149 7.37 3.28 10.17
N VAL A 150 8.55 3.31 10.81
CA VAL A 150 8.82 2.54 12.02
C VAL A 150 9.06 3.50 13.16
N ALA A 151 8.40 3.27 14.30
CA ALA A 151 8.56 4.05 15.51
C ALA A 151 8.48 3.12 16.73
N ARG A 152 9.44 3.24 17.66
CA ARG A 152 9.55 2.37 18.85
C ARG A 152 9.53 0.86 18.51
N GLY A 153 10.18 0.49 17.40
CA GLY A 153 10.24 -0.88 16.91
C GLY A 153 8.95 -1.42 16.28
N VAL A 154 7.89 -0.62 16.15
CA VAL A 154 6.59 -1.04 15.59
C VAL A 154 6.27 -0.24 14.32
N THR A 155 5.70 -0.92 13.32
CA THR A 155 5.37 -0.35 12.01
C THR A 155 4.07 0.47 12.01
N LEU A 156 4.00 1.44 11.10
CA LEU A 156 2.85 2.29 10.76
C LEU A 156 2.78 2.42 9.24
N HIS A 157 1.60 2.77 8.73
CA HIS A 157 1.26 2.75 7.30
C HIS A 157 1.48 1.35 6.72
N GLY A 158 1.84 1.23 5.45
CA GLY A 158 1.90 -0.09 4.83
C GLY A 158 1.95 -0.02 3.32
N PHE A 159 0.98 -0.67 2.69
CA PHE A 159 0.92 -0.85 1.26
C PHE A 159 -0.44 -0.48 0.68
N SER A 160 -0.47 -0.29 -0.63
CA SER A 160 -1.70 -0.31 -1.41
C SER A 160 -1.51 -1.10 -2.69
N ILE A 161 -2.50 -1.91 -3.07
CA ILE A 161 -2.54 -2.65 -4.34
C ILE A 161 -3.74 -2.19 -5.15
N ASN A 162 -3.49 -1.84 -6.41
CA ASN A 162 -4.52 -1.36 -7.33
C ASN A 162 -5.31 -2.56 -7.88
N CYS A 163 -6.58 -2.68 -7.50
CA CYS A 163 -7.47 -3.76 -7.93
C CYS A 163 -8.22 -3.34 -9.21
N ASP A 164 -9.29 -2.58 -9.05
CA ASP A 164 -10.16 -2.05 -10.10
C ASP A 164 -10.35 -0.52 -9.99
N CYS A 165 -9.45 0.16 -9.27
CA CYS A 165 -9.48 1.61 -9.13
C CYS A 165 -9.31 2.36 -10.46
N ASP A 166 -9.87 3.57 -10.51
CA ASP A 166 -9.65 4.51 -11.61
C ASP A 166 -8.21 5.04 -11.57
N LEU A 167 -7.42 4.66 -12.58
CA LEU A 167 -6.02 5.06 -12.66
C LEU A 167 -5.82 6.53 -13.07
N ALA A 168 -6.85 7.21 -13.60
CA ALA A 168 -6.76 8.61 -14.02
C ALA A 168 -6.45 9.57 -12.85
N TYR A 169 -6.68 9.15 -11.61
CA TYR A 169 -6.25 9.91 -10.44
C TYR A 169 -4.72 10.01 -10.30
N PHE A 170 -3.96 9.05 -10.84
CA PHE A 170 -2.50 9.12 -10.82
C PHE A 170 -1.94 10.14 -11.81
N ASP A 171 -2.67 10.47 -12.88
CA ASP A 171 -2.24 11.44 -13.90
C ASP A 171 -2.11 12.87 -13.36
N ARG A 172 -2.71 13.15 -12.19
CA ARG A 172 -2.67 14.46 -11.54
C ARG A 172 -1.43 14.67 -10.68
N ILE A 173 -0.61 13.64 -10.49
CA ILE A 173 0.57 13.68 -9.61
C ILE A 173 1.79 13.13 -10.33
N VAL A 174 2.96 13.32 -9.74
CA VAL A 174 4.14 12.51 -10.08
C VAL A 174 4.24 11.40 -9.04
N PRO A 175 3.61 10.23 -9.26
CA PRO A 175 3.48 9.21 -8.22
C PRO A 175 4.86 8.69 -7.82
N CYS A 176 5.12 8.69 -6.51
CA CYS A 176 6.44 8.34 -5.96
C CYS A 176 7.62 9.17 -6.53
N GLY A 177 7.39 10.29 -7.24
CA GLY A 177 8.41 11.09 -7.93
C GLY A 177 9.00 10.42 -9.18
N ILE A 178 8.35 9.39 -9.71
CA ILE A 178 8.82 8.60 -10.85
C ILE A 178 8.09 9.08 -12.10
N ARG A 179 8.84 9.50 -13.13
CA ARG A 179 8.31 10.07 -14.38
C ARG A 179 8.47 9.17 -15.60
N ASP A 180 9.32 8.14 -15.48
CA ASP A 180 9.72 7.23 -16.56
C ASP A 180 9.06 5.85 -16.44
N ALA A 181 7.97 5.74 -15.68
CA ALA A 181 7.23 4.51 -15.45
C ALA A 181 5.73 4.79 -15.31
N GLY A 182 4.90 3.79 -15.56
CA GLY A 182 3.46 3.90 -15.42
C GLY A 182 2.94 3.44 -14.05
N VAL A 183 1.64 3.61 -13.86
CA VAL A 183 0.84 2.96 -12.80
C VAL A 183 -0.17 2.05 -13.48
N THR A 184 -0.46 0.90 -12.89
CA THR A 184 -1.43 -0.07 -13.41
C THR A 184 -2.27 -0.67 -12.28
N SER A 185 -3.24 -1.51 -12.64
CA SER A 185 -4.09 -2.26 -11.72
C SER A 185 -4.21 -3.71 -12.17
N LEU A 186 -4.61 -4.61 -11.26
CA LEU A 186 -4.91 -6.00 -11.61
C LEU A 186 -5.93 -6.08 -12.75
N THR A 187 -6.97 -5.25 -12.68
CA THR A 187 -8.01 -5.17 -13.71
C THR A 187 -7.47 -4.75 -15.07
N ALA A 188 -6.61 -3.72 -15.11
CA ALA A 188 -6.02 -3.22 -16.35
C ALA A 188 -5.09 -4.26 -17.00
N GLU A 189 -4.30 -4.98 -16.20
CA GLU A 189 -3.34 -5.97 -16.70
C GLU A 189 -3.99 -7.28 -17.14
N LEU A 190 -5.05 -7.71 -16.46
CA LEU A 190 -5.70 -8.99 -16.72
C LEU A 190 -6.89 -8.89 -17.70
N GLY A 191 -7.30 -7.68 -18.07
CA GLY A 191 -8.40 -7.46 -19.01
C GLY A 191 -9.77 -7.91 -18.50
N ARG A 192 -9.92 -8.08 -17.18
CA ARG A 192 -11.15 -8.48 -16.50
C ARG A 192 -11.23 -7.79 -15.13
N PRO A 193 -12.44 -7.53 -14.59
CA PRO A 193 -12.57 -6.99 -13.24
C PRO A 193 -11.88 -7.89 -12.20
N VAL A 194 -11.04 -7.27 -11.37
CA VAL A 194 -10.47 -7.85 -10.16
C VAL A 194 -10.64 -6.81 -9.06
N THR A 195 -11.64 -7.04 -8.21
CA THR A 195 -12.09 -6.08 -7.19
C THR A 195 -11.32 -6.23 -5.89
N VAL A 196 -11.45 -5.25 -4.99
CA VAL A 196 -10.93 -5.39 -3.61
C VAL A 196 -11.51 -6.61 -2.91
N ALA A 197 -12.78 -6.96 -3.15
CA ALA A 197 -13.40 -8.14 -2.57
C ALA A 197 -12.77 -9.45 -3.04
N ASP A 198 -12.25 -9.49 -4.26
CA ASP A 198 -11.51 -10.65 -4.79
C ASP A 198 -10.12 -10.76 -4.17
N VAL A 199 -9.43 -9.62 -4.01
CA VAL A 199 -8.03 -9.56 -3.53
C VAL A 199 -7.92 -9.72 -2.02
N LEU A 200 -8.88 -9.20 -1.26
CA LEU A 200 -8.88 -9.22 0.21
C LEU A 200 -8.64 -10.63 0.82
N PRO A 201 -9.36 -11.70 0.42
CA PRO A 201 -9.11 -13.03 0.97
C PRO A 201 -7.72 -13.58 0.62
N VAL A 202 -7.21 -13.29 -0.58
CA VAL A 202 -5.87 -13.71 -1.02
C VAL A 202 -4.81 -12.97 -0.21
N ALA A 203 -4.90 -11.65 -0.10
CA ALA A 203 -3.97 -10.84 0.69
C ALA A 203 -4.00 -11.17 2.19
N THR A 204 -5.12 -11.70 2.71
CA THR A 204 -5.24 -12.16 4.10
C THR A 204 -4.57 -13.52 4.32
N HIS A 205 -4.46 -14.34 3.26
CA HIS A 205 -3.86 -15.67 3.33
C HIS A 205 -2.32 -15.63 3.38
N HIS A 206 -1.70 -14.71 2.63
CA HIS A 206 -0.25 -14.47 2.59
C HIS A 206 0.25 -13.64 3.79
#